data_AF-A0A8K0Y4G2-F1
#
_entry.id   AF-A0A8K0Y4G2-F1
#
_cell.length_a   1.000
_cell.length_b   1.000
_cell.length_c   1.000
_cell.angle_alpha   90.00
_cell.angle_beta   90.00
_cell.angle_gamma   90.00
#
_symmetry.space_group_name_H-M   'P 1'
#
loop_
_entity.id
_entity.type
_entity.pdbx_description
1 polymer ?
#
loop_
_entity_poly.entity_id
_entity_poly.type
_entity_poly.pdbx_seq_one_letter_code
_entity_poly.pdbx_strand_id
1 'polypeptide(L)' 'MLTDRTITQAVNVSTIPGVVKHVVVLPDGHEGYGFPVGGVAAMDAEEGMISPGGVGYDINCLHPSLESILKTEIGRG' A
#
# COMPACT_ATOMS: atom_id res chain seq x y z
N MET A 1 -5.71 7.68 13.52
CA MET A 1 -4.79 8.41 12.63
C MET A 1 -4.07 9.61 13.27
N LEU A 2 -4.73 10.50 14.03
CA LEU A 2 -4.02 11.64 14.67
C LEU A 2 -3.35 11.29 16.02
N THR A 3 -3.72 10.15 16.60
CA THR A 3 -3.28 9.70 17.92
C THR A 3 -2.08 8.73 17.86
N ASP A 4 -1.66 8.33 16.67
CA ASP A 4 -0.61 7.35 16.39
C ASP A 4 0.24 7.81 15.20
N ARG A 5 1.18 6.97 14.73
CA ARG A 5 2.10 7.35 13.64
C ARG A 5 1.52 7.14 12.24
N THR A 6 0.21 6.90 12.07
CA THR A 6 -0.40 6.59 10.76
C THR A 6 -0.05 7.62 9.69
N ILE A 7 -0.25 8.91 10.00
CA ILE A 7 0.01 9.99 9.04
C ILE A 7 1.50 10.12 8.75
N THR A 8 2.35 10.00 9.77
CA THR A 8 3.81 10.02 9.61
C THR A 8 4.28 8.87 8.71
N GLN A 9 3.72 7.67 8.87
CA GLN A 9 4.02 6.52 8.02
C GLN A 9 3.57 6.77 6.57
N ALA A 10 2.36 7.30 6.37
CA ALA A 10 1.88 7.67 5.03
C ALA A 10 2.80 8.71 4.35
N VAL A 11 3.26 9.71 5.10
CA VAL A 11 4.23 10.71 4.62
C VAL A 11 5.56 10.04 4.24
N ASN A 12 6.09 9.14 5.09
CA ASN A 12 7.31 8.41 4.77
C ASN A 12 7.15 7.57 3.49
N VAL A 13 6.03 6.87 3.35
CA VAL A 13 5.73 6.09 2.13
C VAL A 13 5.69 6.99 0.90
N SER A 14 5.13 8.20 1.01
CA SER A 14 5.05 9.14 -0.12
C SER A 14 6.40 9.61 -0.65
N THR A 15 7.48 9.42 0.12
CA THR A 15 8.86 9.75 -0.28
C THR A 15 9.58 8.61 -0.99
N ILE A 16 8.98 7.43 -1.09
CA ILE A 16 9.59 6.28 -1.75
C ILE A 16 9.71 6.57 -3.26
N PRO A 17 10.89 6.37 -3.88
CA PRO A 17 11.04 6.53 -5.32
C PRO A 17 10.08 5.63 -6.10
N GLY A 18 9.44 6.20 -7.12
CA GLY A 18 8.48 5.49 -7.96
C GLY A 18 7.05 5.47 -7.44
N VAL A 19 6.71 6.11 -6.31
CA VAL A 19 5.31 6.31 -5.92
C VAL A 19 4.56 7.11 -6.98
N VAL A 20 3.44 6.57 -7.45
CA VAL A 20 2.60 7.17 -8.48
C VAL A 20 1.50 8.01 -7.82
N LYS A 21 1.49 9.31 -8.14
CA LYS A 21 0.48 10.30 -7.68
C LYS A 21 0.45 10.49 -6.16
N HIS A 22 -0.32 9.66 -5.45
CA HIS A 22 -0.67 9.87 -4.05
C HIS A 22 -0.60 8.56 -3.27
N VAL A 23 -0.19 8.67 -2.01
CA VAL A 23 -0.42 7.63 -1.01
C VAL A 23 -1.78 7.88 -0.37
N VAL A 24 -2.61 6.85 -0.34
CA VAL A 24 -3.96 6.91 0.23
C VAL A 24 -3.99 6.12 1.53
N VAL A 25 -4.66 6.66 2.55
CA VAL A 25 -4.97 5.94 3.79
C VAL A 25 -6.48 5.80 3.88
N LEU A 26 -6.96 4.55 3.97
CA LEU A 26 -8.38 4.23 4.09
C LEU A 26 -8.92 4.65 5.47
N PRO A 27 -10.25 4.85 5.65
CA PRO A 27 -10.82 5.37 6.90
C PRO A 27 -10.53 4.54 8.17
N ASP A 28 -10.27 3.25 8.02
CA ASP A 28 -9.88 2.30 9.06
C ASP A 28 -8.36 2.26 9.32
N GLY A 29 -7.62 3.14 8.64
CA GLY A 29 -6.17 3.19 8.70
C GLY A 29 -5.63 3.52 10.09
N HIS A 30 -4.59 2.80 10.46
CA HIS A 30 -3.90 2.92 11.73
C HIS A 30 -2.42 2.55 11.57
N GLU A 31 -1.63 2.79 12.60
CA GLU A 31 -0.19 2.53 12.58
C GLU A 31 0.14 1.06 12.25
N GLY A 32 1.05 0.86 11.28
CA GLY A 32 1.55 -0.45 10.86
C GLY A 32 3.08 -0.56 10.95
N TYR A 33 3.68 -1.39 10.08
CA TYR A 33 5.13 -1.60 10.03
C TYR A 33 5.73 -0.93 8.79
N GLY A 34 6.19 0.30 8.94
CA GLY A 34 6.73 1.13 7.86
C GLY A 34 5.62 1.80 7.01
N PHE A 35 4.64 1.02 6.58
CA PHE A 35 3.40 1.50 5.96
C PHE A 35 2.25 1.47 6.99
N PRO A 36 1.27 2.37 6.90
CA PRO A 36 0.05 2.26 7.70
C PRO A 36 -0.78 1.05 7.24
N VAL A 37 -1.42 0.36 8.17
CA VAL A 37 -2.49 -0.60 7.83
C VAL A 37 -3.62 0.19 7.16
N GLY A 38 -4.23 -0.36 6.12
CA GLY A 38 -5.19 0.38 5.28
C GLY A 38 -4.53 1.42 4.36
N GLY A 39 -3.21 1.40 4.21
CA GLY A 39 -2.48 2.21 3.24
C GLY A 39 -2.49 1.62 1.83
N VAL A 40 -2.60 2.47 0.80
CA VAL A 40 -2.46 2.11 -0.61
C VAL A 40 -1.42 3.04 -1.25
N ALA A 41 -0.38 2.44 -1.84
CA ALA A 41 0.60 3.14 -2.65
C ALA A 41 0.78 2.40 -3.98
N ALA A 42 0.49 3.08 -5.08
CA ALA A 42 0.82 2.58 -6.41
C ALA A 42 2.28 2.92 -6.71
N MET A 43 3.02 1.98 -7.28
CA MET A 43 4.42 2.14 -7.66
C MET A 43 4.54 2.02 -9.18
N ASP A 44 5.48 2.75 -9.77
CA ASP A 44 5.87 2.57 -11.16
C ASP A 44 6.36 1.12 -11.37
N ALA A 45 5.94 0.49 -12.47
CA ALA A 45 6.19 -0.93 -12.69
C ALA A 45 7.64 -1.24 -13.14
N GLU A 46 8.35 -0.27 -13.71
CA GLU A 46 9.70 -0.44 -14.23
C GLU A 46 10.74 0.11 -13.24
N GLU A 47 10.48 1.29 -12.68
CA GLU A 47 11.44 2.04 -11.85
C GLU A 47 11.04 2.10 -10.36
N GLY A 48 9.89 1.54 -9.99
CA GLY A 48 9.36 1.56 -8.63
C GLY A 48 9.96 0.51 -7.69
N MET A 49 9.62 0.63 -6.42
CA MET A 49 10.12 -0.26 -5.36
C MET A 49 9.03 -1.16 -4.80
N ILE A 50 9.42 -2.38 -4.42
CA ILE A 50 8.58 -3.28 -3.63
C ILE A 50 9.04 -3.23 -2.17
N SER A 51 8.09 -3.01 -1.26
CA SER A 51 8.33 -3.09 0.18
C SER A 51 7.45 -4.18 0.80
N PRO A 52 8.02 -5.22 1.43
CA PRO A 52 7.24 -6.21 2.16
C PRO A 52 6.35 -5.60 3.25
N GLY A 53 6.80 -4.49 3.87
CA GLY A 53 6.01 -3.75 4.85
C GLY A 53 4.74 -3.11 4.27
N GLY A 54 4.71 -2.82 2.97
CA GLY A 54 3.52 -2.34 2.26
C GLY A 54 2.52 -3.43 1.87
N VAL A 55 2.92 -4.70 1.93
CA VAL A 55 2.04 -5.87 1.73
C VAL A 55 1.49 -6.37 3.06
N GLY A 56 2.35 -6.43 4.08
CA GLY A 56 2.04 -6.95 5.41
C GLY A 56 2.66 -8.33 5.66
N TYR A 57 2.70 -8.72 6.94
CA TYR A 57 3.28 -10.00 7.36
C TYR A 57 2.43 -11.20 6.94
N ASP A 58 1.10 -11.09 7.07
CA ASP A 58 0.14 -12.14 6.69
C ASP A 58 -0.35 -11.89 5.26
N ILE A 59 0.43 -12.40 4.30
CA ILE A 59 0.19 -12.17 2.88
C ILE A 59 -1.12 -12.84 2.46
N ASN A 60 -1.97 -12.09 1.75
CA ASN A 60 -3.29 -12.55 1.30
C ASN A 60 -4.30 -12.81 2.45
N CYS A 61 -4.13 -12.13 3.59
CA CYS A 61 -5.11 -12.12 4.67
C CYS A 61 -6.36 -11.34 4.23
N LEU A 62 -7.41 -12.06 3.83
CA LEU A 62 -8.65 -11.50 3.29
C LEU A 62 -9.86 -12.23 3.87
N HIS A 63 -11.01 -11.57 3.86
CA HIS A 63 -12.28 -12.25 4.11
C HIS A 63 -12.53 -13.32 3.02
N PRO A 64 -13.04 -14.52 3.34
CA PRO A 64 -13.21 -15.60 2.36
C PRO A 64 -14.11 -15.29 1.17
N SER A 65 -14.97 -14.27 1.28
CA SER A 65 -15.86 -13.83 0.19
C SER A 65 -15.25 -12.76 -0.73
N LEU A 66 -14.00 -12.34 -0.49
CA LEU A 66 -13.34 -11.36 -1.33
C LEU A 66 -12.74 -12.06 -2.56
N GLU A 67 -13.10 -11.54 -3.72
CA GLU A 67 -12.47 -11.88 -5.00
C GLU A 67 -11.53 -10.74 -5.43
N SER A 68 -10.52 -11.06 -6.24
CA SER A 68 -9.63 -10.05 -6.80
C SER A 68 -10.42 -9.04 -7.64
N ILE A 69 -10.38 -7.77 -7.25
CA ILE A 69 -10.96 -6.67 -8.03
C ILE A 69 -10.00 -6.16 -9.12
N LEU A 70 -8.73 -6.61 -9.09
CA LEU A 70 -7.74 -6.29 -10.09
C LEU A 70 -7.81 -7.33 -11.22
N LYS A 71 -8.15 -6.88 -12.43
CA LYS A 71 -7.86 -7.63 -13.65
C LYS A 71 -6.41 -7.38 -14.01
N THR A 72 -5.56 -8.38 -13.88
CA THR A 72 -4.19 -8.31 -14.40
C THR A 72 -4.25 -8.42 -15.92
N GLU A 73 -4.33 -7.30 -16.63
CA GLU A 73 -3.91 -7.28 -18.04
C GLU A 73 -2.39 -7.20 -18.05
N ILE A 74 -1.75 -8.37 -18.07
CA ILE A 74 -0.31 -8.44 -18.34
C ILE A 74 -0.15 -8.02 -19.80
N GLY A 75 0.33 -6.79 -20.01
CA GLY A 75 0.60 -6.25 -21.33
C GLY A 75 1.53 -7.17 -22.10
N ARG A 76 1.02 -7.77 -23.18
CA ARG A 76 1.83 -8.22 -24.30
C ARG A 76 2.21 -6.98 -25.09
N GLY A 77 3.40 -6.46 -24.83
CA GLY A 77 4.18 -5.64 -25.76
C GLY A 77 5.27 -6.51 -26.34
#